data_AF-A0A1G7WN19-F1
#
_entry.id   AF-A0A1G7WN19-F1
#
_cell.length_a   1.000
_cell.length_b   1.000
_cell.length_c   1.000
_cell.angle_alpha   90.00
_cell.angle_beta   90.00
_cell.angle_gamma   90.00
#
_symmetry.space_group_name_H-M   'P 1'
#
loop_
_entity.id
_entity.type
_entity.pdbx_description
1 polymer ?
#
loop_
_entity_poly.entity_id
_entity_poly.type
_entity_poly.pdbx_seq_one_letter_code
_entity_poly.pdbx_strand_id
1 'polypeptide(L)'
;MKGQVFTVAKLHYINGVVYCVADLKGADIATLARHNDLTTKSGSAKHPAVRVRTLVRFAAGLGLLDATGDQVKTTDLGALFCAARTVDTWEMTDRQKEMLRHHLDENPQGTATLHSLSSLLRLVKGGLQGEDLVNAYASAIEKTGAWRSKVTSVGFTKFGLDYLKELGLIPGNEMLSRGATNGSGRGRSGDSEGDRKKRNPKWSRDELILALDLYLQQKQSPVAKDSKDVLELSSFLNRLGVALGVVQNEAYRNSNGVYMKLMNFRHHDPDYTQGGRVGLGRGNRDEAVVWQEFAASPARLAGVVRAIKAAVMEPSVSQTIELDEPGFVQAEEGAILTRLHRIRERSRKLIEGKKKAFRDAHGKLFCEACGFDFCDKYGATASHIIEVHHTKPLHTLEERAVTKLDDLAMLCPNCHRVVHSKKQWLTVSQVKDLIVSNVKN
;
A
#
# COMPACT_ATOMS: atom_id res chain seq x y z
N MET A 1 12.22 28.14 -23.16
CA MET A 1 11.14 27.12 -23.23
C MET A 1 9.99 27.42 -22.24
N LYS A 2 8.75 27.73 -22.67
CA LYS A 2 7.60 27.92 -21.75
C LYS A 2 6.82 26.59 -21.55
N GLY A 3 6.63 26.14 -20.30
CA GLY A 3 5.82 24.94 -19.95
C GLY A 3 6.58 23.77 -19.29
N GLN A 4 5.86 22.72 -18.88
CA GLN A 4 6.40 21.50 -18.25
C GLN A 4 7.32 20.72 -19.21
N VAL A 5 8.37 20.08 -18.67
CA VAL A 5 9.37 19.31 -19.46
C VAL A 5 9.06 17.82 -19.49
N PHE A 6 8.66 17.28 -18.35
CA PHE A 6 8.09 15.95 -18.22
C PHE A 6 6.61 16.06 -17.91
N THR A 7 5.82 15.12 -18.38
CA THR A 7 4.37 15.12 -18.15
C THR A 7 3.83 13.74 -17.77
N VAL A 8 4.71 12.73 -17.75
CA VAL A 8 4.43 11.36 -17.32
C VAL A 8 5.20 11.05 -16.04
N ALA A 9 4.92 9.91 -15.41
CA ALA A 9 5.58 9.50 -14.17
C ALA A 9 6.66 8.43 -14.37
N LYS A 10 6.66 7.75 -15.52
CA LYS A 10 7.56 6.65 -15.85
C LYS A 10 7.90 6.65 -17.33
N LEU A 11 9.10 6.21 -17.67
CA LEU A 11 9.60 6.27 -19.04
C LEU A 11 8.89 5.26 -19.94
N HIS A 12 8.80 3.99 -19.53
CA HIS A 12 8.16 2.91 -20.30
C HIS A 12 6.67 3.12 -20.66
N TYR A 13 5.97 4.09 -20.05
CA TYR A 13 4.57 4.36 -20.41
C TYR A 13 4.38 4.85 -21.86
N ILE A 14 5.46 5.24 -22.54
CA ILE A 14 5.42 5.59 -23.96
C ILE A 14 5.35 4.38 -24.89
N ASN A 15 5.77 3.19 -24.46
CA ASN A 15 5.84 1.99 -25.32
C ASN A 15 4.54 1.72 -26.05
N GLY A 16 3.43 1.76 -25.31
CA GLY A 16 2.09 1.54 -25.84
C GLY A 16 1.66 2.55 -26.90
N VAL A 17 1.94 3.84 -26.69
CA VAL A 17 1.55 4.89 -27.66
C VAL A 17 2.45 4.89 -28.89
N VAL A 18 3.75 4.67 -28.72
CA VAL A 18 4.69 4.62 -29.86
C VAL A 18 4.34 3.41 -30.74
N TYR A 19 4.04 2.27 -30.12
CA TYR A 19 3.57 1.10 -30.85
C TYR A 19 2.25 1.33 -31.58
N CYS A 20 1.25 1.88 -30.90
CA CYS A 20 -0.05 2.14 -31.51
C CYS A 20 0.06 3.06 -32.74
N VAL A 21 0.91 4.09 -32.68
CA VAL A 21 1.19 4.96 -33.84
C VAL A 21 1.89 4.19 -34.96
N ALA A 22 2.85 3.32 -34.63
CA ALA A 22 3.58 2.52 -35.62
C ALA A 22 2.67 1.52 -36.34
N ASP A 23 1.83 0.82 -35.57
CA ASP A 23 0.88 -0.19 -36.04
C ASP A 23 -0.16 0.42 -37.00
N LEU A 24 -0.67 1.61 -36.63
CA LEU A 24 -1.62 2.37 -37.46
C LEU A 24 -0.96 3.12 -38.62
N LYS A 25 0.38 3.11 -38.73
CA LYS A 25 1.17 3.90 -39.71
C LYS A 25 0.87 5.41 -39.65
N GLY A 26 0.70 5.91 -38.43
CA GLY A 26 0.29 7.28 -38.14
C GLY A 26 -1.20 7.40 -37.79
N ALA A 27 -1.52 8.26 -36.83
CA ALA A 27 -2.89 8.42 -36.35
C ALA A 27 -3.10 9.78 -35.69
N ASP A 28 -4.35 10.20 -35.57
CA ASP A 28 -4.72 11.34 -34.75
C ASP A 28 -4.91 10.97 -33.27
N ILE A 29 -4.86 11.98 -32.38
CA ILE A 29 -5.05 11.78 -30.93
C ILE A 29 -6.38 11.09 -30.61
N ALA A 30 -7.46 11.40 -31.34
CA ALA A 30 -8.77 10.82 -31.10
C ALA A 30 -8.81 9.32 -31.43
N THR A 31 -8.10 8.90 -32.47
CA THR A 31 -7.95 7.52 -32.89
C THR A 31 -7.12 6.74 -31.91
N LEU A 32 -5.94 7.25 -31.54
CA LEU A 32 -5.10 6.65 -30.51
C LEU A 32 -5.84 6.49 -29.16
N ALA A 33 -6.72 7.44 -28.82
CA ALA A 33 -7.52 7.40 -27.60
C ALA A 33 -8.61 6.30 -27.58
N ARG A 34 -8.95 5.71 -28.73
CA ARG A 34 -9.84 4.54 -28.79
C ARG A 34 -9.10 3.24 -28.46
N HIS A 35 -7.78 3.18 -28.65
CA HIS A 35 -6.91 2.04 -28.33
C HIS A 35 -6.40 2.12 -26.88
N ASN A 36 -7.33 2.08 -25.92
CA ASN A 36 -7.01 2.21 -24.49
C ASN A 36 -6.27 1.00 -23.92
N ASP A 37 -6.46 -0.17 -24.51
CA ASP A 37 -5.75 -1.41 -24.21
C ASP A 37 -4.23 -1.27 -24.44
N LEU A 38 -3.82 -0.57 -25.50
CA LEU A 38 -2.42 -0.32 -25.81
C LEU A 38 -1.88 0.94 -25.16
N THR A 39 -2.68 2.00 -25.07
CA THR A 39 -2.22 3.31 -24.56
C THR A 39 -2.38 3.48 -23.04
N THR A 40 -3.01 2.52 -22.36
CA THR A 40 -3.24 2.57 -20.91
C THR A 40 -3.08 1.20 -20.25
N LYS A 41 -2.35 1.17 -19.13
CA LYS A 41 -1.98 -0.06 -18.42
C LYS A 41 -3.17 -0.83 -17.84
N SER A 42 -4.19 -0.09 -17.40
CA SER A 42 -5.46 -0.63 -16.88
C SER A 42 -6.48 -0.93 -17.98
N GLY A 43 -6.15 -0.74 -19.26
CA GLY A 43 -7.09 -0.86 -20.38
C GLY A 43 -8.22 0.18 -20.40
N SER A 44 -8.20 1.17 -19.50
CA SER A 44 -9.20 2.23 -19.42
C SER A 44 -8.64 3.51 -18.80
N ALA A 45 -9.12 4.67 -19.25
CA ALA A 45 -8.81 5.97 -18.69
C ALA A 45 -10.05 6.88 -18.64
N LYS A 46 -10.17 7.69 -17.58
CA LYS A 46 -11.29 8.64 -17.42
C LYS A 46 -11.34 9.70 -18.54
N HIS A 47 -10.17 10.12 -19.04
CA HIS A 47 -10.03 11.08 -20.13
C HIS A 47 -8.96 10.58 -21.12
N PRO A 48 -9.30 9.61 -22.01
CA PRO A 48 -8.34 8.94 -22.90
C PRO A 48 -7.53 9.89 -23.78
N ALA A 49 -8.19 10.83 -24.47
CA ALA A 49 -7.52 11.78 -25.38
C ALA A 49 -6.50 12.68 -24.66
N VAL A 50 -6.80 13.12 -23.43
CA VAL A 50 -5.87 13.92 -22.63
C VAL A 50 -4.64 13.10 -22.25
N ARG A 51 -4.85 11.84 -21.85
CA ARG A 51 -3.75 10.93 -21.49
C ARG A 51 -2.87 10.62 -22.69
N VAL A 52 -3.45 10.27 -23.83
CA VAL A 52 -2.71 9.97 -25.05
C VAL A 52 -1.89 11.18 -25.50
N ARG A 53 -2.48 12.38 -25.50
CA ARG A 53 -1.77 13.62 -25.84
C ARG A 53 -0.53 13.85 -24.97
N THR A 54 -0.63 13.54 -23.67
CA THR A 54 0.50 13.59 -22.73
C THR A 54 1.59 12.58 -23.09
N LEU A 55 1.22 11.33 -23.39
CA LEU A 55 2.18 10.29 -23.78
C LEU A 55 2.87 10.62 -25.12
N VAL A 56 2.09 11.07 -26.13
CA VAL A 56 2.60 11.51 -27.44
C VAL A 56 3.59 12.64 -27.28
N ARG A 57 3.26 13.68 -26.50
CA ARG A 57 4.16 14.81 -26.29
C ARG A 57 5.47 14.38 -25.64
N PHE A 58 5.43 13.44 -24.71
CA PHE A 58 6.64 12.94 -24.06
C PHE A 58 7.47 12.06 -24.99
N ALA A 59 6.86 11.15 -25.75
CA ALA A 59 7.52 10.34 -26.76
C ALA A 59 8.14 11.19 -27.88
N ALA A 60 7.46 12.25 -28.30
CA ALA A 60 8.02 13.24 -29.24
C ALA A 60 9.19 14.02 -28.63
N GLY A 61 9.10 14.35 -27.34
CA GLY A 61 10.22 14.91 -26.59
C GLY A 61 11.44 13.98 -26.56
N LEU A 62 11.26 12.66 -26.62
CA LEU A 62 12.36 11.69 -26.70
C LEU A 62 12.79 11.37 -28.13
N GLY A 63 12.23 12.05 -29.14
CA GLY A 63 12.55 11.82 -30.55
C GLY A 63 11.92 10.55 -31.15
N LEU A 64 10.99 9.89 -30.46
CA LEU A 64 10.35 8.66 -30.94
C LEU A 64 9.14 8.90 -31.85
N LEU A 65 8.47 10.04 -31.67
CA LEU A 65 7.30 10.43 -32.45
C LEU A 65 7.48 11.83 -33.00
N ASP A 66 6.87 12.10 -34.14
CA ASP A 66 6.61 13.44 -34.65
C ASP A 66 5.13 13.77 -34.46
N ALA A 67 4.82 14.92 -33.86
CA ALA A 67 3.46 15.32 -33.53
C ALA A 67 3.21 16.76 -33.99
N THR A 68 2.40 16.90 -35.02
CA THR A 68 1.99 18.19 -35.59
C THR A 68 0.48 18.38 -35.40
N GLY A 69 0.11 19.27 -34.47
CA GLY A 69 -1.28 19.43 -34.07
C GLY A 69 -1.82 18.17 -33.39
N ASP A 70 -2.86 17.58 -33.99
CA ASP A 70 -3.44 16.31 -33.53
C ASP A 70 -2.93 15.09 -34.29
N GLN A 71 -2.13 15.28 -35.35
CA GLN A 71 -1.58 14.20 -36.17
C GLN A 71 -0.23 13.74 -35.62
N VAL A 72 -0.05 12.43 -35.55
CA VAL A 72 1.13 11.79 -34.96
C VAL A 72 1.69 10.72 -35.89
N LYS A 73 3.01 10.71 -36.08
CA LYS A 73 3.75 9.72 -36.86
C LYS A 73 4.95 9.21 -36.08
N THR A 74 5.42 8.01 -36.40
CA THR A 74 6.68 7.48 -35.88
C THR A 74 7.88 8.10 -36.59
N THR A 75 8.95 8.35 -35.85
CA THR A 75 10.27 8.64 -36.44
C THR A 75 11.01 7.35 -36.77
N ASP A 76 12.17 7.43 -37.41
CA ASP A 76 13.04 6.27 -37.65
C ASP A 76 13.49 5.62 -36.33
N LEU A 77 13.86 6.44 -35.35
CA LEU A 77 14.18 5.97 -33.99
C LEU A 77 12.96 5.29 -33.35
N GLY A 78 11.77 5.87 -33.50
CA GLY A 78 10.51 5.29 -33.02
C GLY A 78 10.20 3.93 -33.64
N ALA A 79 10.41 3.77 -34.94
CA ALA A 79 10.20 2.51 -35.65
C ALA A 79 11.16 1.42 -35.14
N LEU A 80 12.45 1.74 -35.01
CA LEU A 80 13.44 0.82 -34.43
C LEU A 80 13.11 0.48 -32.97
N PHE A 81 12.65 1.47 -32.20
CA PHE A 81 12.28 1.30 -30.79
C PHE A 81 11.09 0.35 -30.64
N CYS A 82 10.12 0.43 -31.56
CA CYS A 82 8.99 -0.51 -31.63
C CYS A 82 9.45 -1.92 -32.01
N ALA A 83 10.38 -2.06 -32.94
CA ALA A 83 10.90 -3.37 -33.35
C ALA A 83 11.65 -4.09 -32.22
N ALA A 84 12.19 -3.36 -31.24
CA ALA A 84 12.93 -3.89 -30.10
C ALA A 84 12.07 -4.25 -28.88
N ARG A 85 10.73 -4.19 -28.98
CA ARG A 85 9.81 -4.45 -27.85
C ARG A 85 9.61 -5.95 -27.56
N THR A 86 9.16 -6.27 -26.35
CA THR A 86 8.63 -7.59 -25.97
C THR A 86 7.10 -7.64 -26.10
N VAL A 87 6.52 -8.81 -25.80
CA VAL A 87 5.07 -9.00 -25.71
C VAL A 87 4.46 -8.14 -24.59
N ASP A 88 5.21 -7.91 -23.50
CA ASP A 88 4.78 -6.98 -22.45
C ASP A 88 5.05 -5.53 -22.85
N THR A 89 4.00 -4.82 -23.26
CA THR A 89 4.07 -3.40 -23.65
C THR A 89 4.39 -2.46 -22.48
N TRP A 90 4.41 -2.95 -21.24
CA TRP A 90 4.64 -2.14 -20.04
C TRP A 90 6.00 -2.34 -19.40
N GLU A 91 6.88 -3.09 -20.06
CA GLU A 91 8.29 -3.17 -19.73
C GLU A 91 9.13 -2.71 -20.92
N MET A 92 10.27 -2.08 -20.64
CA MET A 92 11.21 -1.63 -21.66
C MET A 92 12.40 -2.59 -21.70
N THR A 93 12.70 -3.08 -22.90
CA THR A 93 13.81 -4.02 -23.11
C THR A 93 15.16 -3.33 -22.95
N ASP A 94 16.21 -4.10 -22.71
CA ASP A 94 17.56 -3.52 -22.60
C ASP A 94 18.03 -2.89 -23.91
N ARG A 95 17.59 -3.43 -25.06
CA ARG A 95 17.81 -2.83 -26.38
C ARG A 95 17.10 -1.48 -26.53
N GLN A 96 15.85 -1.37 -26.08
CA GLN A 96 15.12 -0.10 -26.08
C GLN A 96 15.80 0.95 -25.19
N LYS A 97 16.24 0.54 -23.99
CA LYS A 97 17.01 1.41 -23.07
C LYS A 97 18.33 1.86 -23.70
N GLU A 98 19.06 0.95 -24.34
CA GLU A 98 20.32 1.25 -25.03
C GLU A 98 20.13 2.29 -26.14
N MET A 99 19.10 2.13 -26.97
CA MET A 99 18.78 3.10 -28.02
C MET A 99 18.49 4.50 -27.46
N LEU A 100 17.70 4.60 -26.38
CA LEU A 100 17.42 5.88 -25.74
C LEU A 100 18.65 6.49 -25.07
N ARG A 101 19.53 5.67 -24.48
CA ARG A 101 20.82 6.12 -23.94
C ARG A 101 21.70 6.73 -25.03
N HIS A 102 21.84 6.02 -26.15
CA HIS A 102 22.62 6.50 -27.30
C HIS A 102 22.05 7.80 -27.86
N HIS A 103 20.73 7.86 -28.07
CA HIS A 103 20.07 9.05 -28.58
C HIS A 103 20.24 10.27 -27.65
N LEU A 104 20.19 10.06 -26.34
CA LEU A 104 20.40 11.11 -25.33
C LEU A 104 21.84 11.67 -25.36
N ASP A 105 22.82 10.82 -25.67
CA ASP A 105 24.23 11.18 -25.77
C ASP A 105 24.54 11.93 -27.08
N GLU A 106 23.99 11.47 -28.21
CA GLU A 106 24.20 12.08 -29.53
C GLU A 106 23.44 13.39 -29.72
N ASN A 107 22.24 13.51 -29.15
CA ASN A 107 21.33 14.63 -29.40
C ASN A 107 20.91 15.36 -28.10
N PRO A 108 21.85 15.75 -27.23
CA PRO A 108 21.53 16.24 -25.90
C PRO A 108 20.71 17.53 -25.93
N GLN A 109 20.74 18.32 -26.99
CA GLN A 109 19.92 19.53 -27.13
C GLN A 109 18.82 19.42 -28.19
N GLY A 110 18.59 18.23 -28.76
CA GLY A 110 17.64 18.05 -29.87
C GLY A 110 16.20 18.41 -29.51
N THR A 111 15.81 18.22 -28.25
CA THR A 111 14.50 18.65 -27.73
C THR A 111 14.65 19.21 -26.31
N ALA A 112 13.57 19.85 -25.82
CA ALA A 112 13.46 20.26 -24.42
C ALA A 112 13.61 19.11 -23.42
N THR A 113 13.11 17.93 -23.77
CA THR A 113 13.14 16.75 -22.90
C THR A 113 14.54 16.14 -22.87
N LEU A 114 15.21 16.03 -24.03
CA LEU A 114 16.60 15.56 -24.11
C LEU A 114 17.53 16.51 -23.36
N HIS A 115 17.43 17.82 -23.61
CA HIS A 115 18.23 18.84 -22.91
C HIS A 115 18.10 18.72 -21.39
N SER A 116 16.89 18.45 -20.94
CA SER A 116 16.61 18.30 -19.53
C SER A 116 17.22 17.06 -18.91
N LEU A 117 17.12 15.91 -19.58
CA LEU A 117 17.70 14.65 -19.10
C LEU A 117 19.22 14.68 -19.14
N SER A 118 19.82 15.18 -20.23
CA SER A 118 21.27 15.31 -20.35
C SER A 118 21.84 16.30 -19.33
N SER A 119 21.14 17.42 -19.09
CA SER A 119 21.54 18.39 -18.06
C SER A 119 21.48 17.77 -16.65
N LEU A 120 20.42 17.04 -16.32
CA LEU A 120 20.29 16.39 -15.02
C LEU A 120 21.34 15.30 -14.82
N LEU A 121 21.59 14.47 -15.84
CA LEU A 121 22.62 13.43 -15.80
C LEU A 121 24.02 14.02 -15.54
N ARG A 122 24.36 15.13 -16.22
CA ARG A 122 25.63 15.82 -16.03
C ARG A 122 25.79 16.34 -14.60
N LEU A 123 24.75 16.93 -14.01
CA LEU A 123 24.79 17.43 -12.63
C LEU A 123 24.96 16.29 -11.61
N VAL A 124 24.24 15.19 -11.82
CA VAL A 124 24.34 13.98 -10.98
C VAL A 124 25.73 13.36 -11.07
N LYS A 125 26.27 13.17 -12.28
CA LYS A 125 27.64 12.68 -12.49
C LYS A 125 28.70 13.64 -11.95
N GLY A 126 28.40 14.94 -11.89
CA GLY A 126 29.20 15.96 -11.21
C GLY A 126 29.12 15.94 -9.68
N GLY A 127 28.39 14.99 -9.09
CA GLY A 127 28.30 14.78 -7.64
C GLY A 127 27.24 15.62 -6.92
N LEU A 128 26.42 16.39 -7.63
CA LEU A 128 25.36 17.16 -6.98
C LEU A 128 24.24 16.24 -6.47
N GLN A 129 23.78 16.52 -5.25
CA GLN A 129 22.70 15.78 -4.58
C GLN A 129 21.73 16.74 -3.88
N GLY A 130 20.63 16.19 -3.36
CA GLY A 130 19.71 16.91 -2.47
C GLY A 130 19.15 18.21 -3.07
N GLU A 131 19.12 19.25 -2.26
CA GLU A 131 18.59 20.57 -2.62
C GLU A 131 19.45 21.31 -3.65
N ASP A 132 20.77 21.13 -3.59
CA ASP A 132 21.72 21.72 -4.55
C ASP A 132 21.49 21.20 -5.96
N LEU A 133 21.24 19.89 -6.10
CA LEU A 133 20.87 19.28 -7.36
C LEU A 133 19.58 19.88 -7.93
N VAL A 134 18.56 20.05 -7.09
CA VAL A 134 17.25 20.59 -7.52
C VAL A 134 17.41 22.03 -8.03
N ASN A 135 18.17 22.86 -7.33
CA ASN A 135 18.38 24.25 -7.69
C ASN A 135 19.25 24.38 -8.96
N ALA A 136 20.36 23.65 -9.02
CA ALA A 136 21.24 23.64 -10.19
C ALA A 136 20.53 23.10 -11.43
N TYR A 137 19.71 22.06 -11.27
CA TYR A 137 18.92 21.50 -12.37
C TYR A 137 17.90 22.51 -12.90
N ALA A 138 17.11 23.15 -12.02
CA ALA A 138 16.14 24.16 -12.43
C ALA A 138 16.81 25.33 -13.18
N SER A 139 18.03 25.72 -12.78
CA SER A 139 18.84 26.73 -13.48
C SER A 139 19.30 26.24 -14.86
N ALA A 140 19.86 25.03 -14.94
CA ALA A 140 20.41 24.45 -16.17
C ALA A 140 19.39 24.29 -17.31
N ILE A 141 18.11 24.20 -16.99
CA ILE A 141 17.03 24.08 -17.98
C ILE A 141 16.14 25.33 -18.09
N GLU A 142 16.60 26.46 -17.52
CA GLU A 142 15.90 27.75 -17.54
C GLU A 142 14.47 27.70 -16.97
N LYS A 143 14.29 26.94 -15.86
CA LYS A 143 12.99 26.75 -15.19
C LYS A 143 12.88 27.39 -13.81
N THR A 144 13.91 28.09 -13.34
CA THR A 144 13.90 28.80 -12.04
C THR A 144 12.66 29.69 -11.87
N GLY A 145 12.26 30.46 -12.88
CA GLY A 145 11.04 31.26 -12.86
C GLY A 145 9.73 30.52 -13.21
N ALA A 146 9.83 29.35 -13.86
CA ALA A 146 8.67 28.58 -14.31
C ALA A 146 8.14 27.60 -13.25
N TRP A 147 9.02 27.06 -12.40
CA TRP A 147 8.67 26.16 -11.30
C TRP A 147 8.38 26.95 -10.03
N ARG A 148 7.13 27.41 -9.92
CA ARG A 148 6.65 28.36 -8.88
C ARG A 148 6.65 27.85 -7.44
N SER A 149 7.08 26.60 -7.19
CA SER A 149 7.19 26.05 -5.83
C SER A 149 8.31 25.02 -5.73
N LYS A 150 8.94 24.94 -4.53
CA LYS A 150 9.95 23.93 -4.18
C LYS A 150 9.48 22.51 -4.47
N VAL A 151 8.19 22.27 -4.30
CA VAL A 151 7.56 20.98 -4.57
C VAL A 151 7.58 20.61 -6.05
N THR A 152 7.34 21.61 -6.89
CA THR A 152 7.30 21.43 -8.34
C THR A 152 8.70 21.10 -8.84
N SER A 153 9.72 21.83 -8.37
CA SER A 153 11.11 21.56 -8.75
C SER A 153 11.57 20.20 -8.24
N VAL A 154 11.35 19.87 -6.96
CA VAL A 154 11.67 18.55 -6.40
C VAL A 154 10.97 17.41 -7.16
N GLY A 155 9.69 17.59 -7.51
CA GLY A 155 8.91 16.60 -8.24
C GLY A 155 9.46 16.32 -9.64
N PHE A 156 9.80 17.36 -10.40
CA PHE A 156 10.38 17.19 -11.74
C PHE A 156 11.80 16.66 -11.71
N THR A 157 12.62 17.07 -10.74
CA THR A 157 13.94 16.46 -10.49
C THR A 157 13.81 14.97 -10.23
N LYS A 158 12.85 14.57 -9.39
CA LYS A 158 12.60 13.16 -9.09
C LYS A 158 12.20 12.36 -10.33
N PHE A 159 11.29 12.86 -11.16
CA PHE A 159 10.93 12.17 -12.41
C PHE A 159 12.12 11.99 -13.34
N GLY A 160 12.95 13.04 -13.51
CA GLY A 160 14.17 12.92 -14.31
C GLY A 160 15.14 11.87 -13.76
N LEU A 161 15.35 11.84 -12.44
CA LEU A 161 16.19 10.84 -11.78
C LEU A 161 15.65 9.42 -11.95
N ASP A 162 14.33 9.24 -11.82
CA ASP A 162 13.68 7.95 -12.03
C ASP A 162 13.88 7.46 -13.48
N TYR A 163 13.84 8.36 -14.48
CA TYR A 163 14.13 7.99 -15.87
C TYR A 163 15.59 7.62 -16.10
N LEU A 164 16.52 8.36 -15.50
CA LEU A 164 17.95 8.04 -15.57
C LEU A 164 18.25 6.68 -14.93
N LYS A 165 17.57 6.34 -13.82
CA LYS A 165 17.64 5.00 -13.20
C LYS A 165 17.04 3.91 -14.09
N GLU A 166 15.87 4.16 -14.67
CA GLU A 166 15.20 3.22 -15.57
C GLU A 166 16.03 2.92 -16.83
N LEU A 167 16.79 3.92 -17.32
CA LEU A 167 17.76 3.77 -18.40
C LEU A 167 19.09 3.13 -17.95
N GLY A 168 19.31 2.93 -16.65
CA GLY A 168 20.58 2.41 -16.12
C GLY A 168 21.76 3.40 -16.20
N LEU A 169 21.48 4.70 -16.30
CA LEU A 169 22.50 5.76 -16.39
C LEU A 169 23.04 6.20 -15.02
N ILE A 170 22.31 5.91 -13.94
CA ILE A 170 22.67 6.19 -12.54
C ILE A 170 22.21 5.02 -11.63
N PRO A 171 22.87 4.78 -10.48
CA PRO A 171 22.51 3.68 -9.57
C PRO A 171 21.11 3.84 -8.93
N GLY A 172 20.48 2.71 -8.62
CA GLY A 172 19.11 2.65 -8.09
C GLY A 172 18.94 3.19 -6.65
N ASN A 173 20.00 3.16 -5.84
CA ASN A 173 19.98 3.57 -4.42
C ASN A 173 20.76 4.87 -4.15
N GLU A 174 20.19 5.71 -3.27
CA GLU A 174 20.82 6.82 -2.53
C GLU A 174 21.39 8.03 -3.30
N MET A 175 20.54 8.93 -3.82
CA MET A 175 20.97 10.31 -4.14
C MET A 175 20.00 11.43 -3.69
N LEU A 176 18.92 11.10 -2.99
CA LEU A 176 18.02 12.08 -2.39
C LEU A 176 17.57 11.62 -1.00
N SER A 177 18.47 11.67 -0.04
CA SER A 177 18.10 11.73 1.38
C SER A 177 18.53 13.09 1.93
N ARG A 178 17.53 13.81 2.49
CA ARG A 178 17.55 15.10 3.22
C ARG A 178 17.21 16.34 2.39
N GLY A 179 16.03 16.93 2.69
CA GLY A 179 15.65 18.27 2.22
C GLY A 179 14.14 18.49 2.04
N ALA A 180 13.44 18.74 3.14
CA ALA A 180 12.20 19.51 3.32
C ALA A 180 11.22 19.82 2.15
N THR A 181 9.94 19.50 2.44
CA THR A 181 8.66 20.21 2.18
C THR A 181 7.86 20.03 0.87
N ASN A 182 6.84 19.15 1.00
CA ASN A 182 5.38 19.39 0.89
C ASN A 182 4.78 20.20 -0.27
N GLY A 183 3.99 19.52 -1.11
CA GLY A 183 2.81 20.12 -1.79
C GLY A 183 2.20 19.30 -2.94
N SER A 184 1.44 18.28 -2.57
CA SER A 184 0.07 18.03 -3.06
C SER A 184 -0.32 18.31 -4.52
N GLY A 185 -0.76 17.24 -5.20
CA GLY A 185 -1.67 17.33 -6.36
C GLY A 185 -1.82 15.99 -7.08
N ARG A 186 -2.59 15.04 -6.52
CA ARG A 186 -3.95 14.65 -6.95
C ARG A 186 -4.04 13.75 -8.22
N GLY A 187 -4.52 12.51 -8.02
CA GLY A 187 -5.21 11.68 -9.04
C GLY A 187 -4.55 10.31 -9.32
N ARG A 188 -4.96 9.21 -8.65
CA ARG A 188 -5.90 8.14 -9.13
C ARG A 188 -5.51 7.49 -10.47
N SER A 189 -5.42 6.16 -10.69
CA SER A 189 -5.16 4.92 -9.92
C SER A 189 -5.16 3.75 -10.94
N GLY A 190 -4.23 2.77 -10.81
CA GLY A 190 -4.19 1.45 -11.48
C GLY A 190 -3.19 1.32 -12.67
N ASP A 191 -2.59 0.20 -13.08
CA ASP A 191 -2.42 -1.14 -12.53
C ASP A 191 -1.42 -1.97 -13.41
N SER A 192 -0.13 -2.18 -13.09
CA SER A 192 0.57 -3.52 -13.04
C SER A 192 1.90 -3.40 -12.28
N GLU A 193 2.23 -4.41 -11.48
CA GLU A 193 3.59 -4.69 -11.01
C GLU A 193 4.54 -4.71 -12.23
N GLY A 194 5.69 -4.03 -12.31
CA GLY A 194 6.46 -3.29 -11.31
C GLY A 194 6.31 -1.76 -11.33
N ASP A 195 6.37 -1.22 -10.10
CA ASP A 195 6.38 0.17 -9.65
C ASP A 195 5.06 0.98 -9.77
N ARG A 196 3.90 0.37 -9.45
CA ARG A 196 2.76 1.18 -9.01
C ARG A 196 3.25 1.97 -7.79
N LYS A 197 3.14 3.31 -7.74
CA LYS A 197 3.15 4.04 -6.45
C LYS A 197 2.10 3.34 -5.60
N LYS A 198 2.51 2.43 -4.70
CA LYS A 198 1.60 1.57 -3.93
C LYS A 198 0.66 2.54 -3.23
N ARG A 199 -0.56 2.65 -3.76
CA ARG A 199 -1.60 3.48 -3.18
C ARG A 199 -1.67 3.00 -1.75
N ASN A 200 -1.49 3.91 -0.79
CA ASN A 200 -1.46 3.49 0.61
C ASN A 200 -2.62 2.53 0.84
N PRO A 201 -2.35 1.39 1.49
CA PRO A 201 -3.40 0.43 1.75
C PRO A 201 -4.57 1.13 2.43
N LYS A 202 -5.76 0.55 2.29
CA LYS A 202 -6.92 0.99 3.06
C LYS A 202 -6.52 1.10 4.52
N TRP A 203 -7.06 2.09 5.22
CA TRP A 203 -6.89 2.18 6.67
C TRP A 203 -7.34 0.85 7.26
N SER A 204 -6.42 0.16 7.91
CA SER A 204 -6.74 -1.06 8.62
C SER A 204 -7.62 -0.69 9.81
N ARG A 205 -8.32 -1.68 10.33
CA ARG A 205 -9.12 -1.49 11.52
C ARG A 205 -8.30 -0.99 12.71
N ASP A 206 -7.11 -1.54 12.93
CA ASP A 206 -6.19 -1.11 13.99
C ASP A 206 -5.84 0.38 13.87
N GLU A 207 -5.60 0.85 12.65
CA GLU A 207 -5.27 2.25 12.38
C GLU A 207 -6.49 3.17 12.61
N LEU A 208 -7.70 2.71 12.30
CA LEU A 208 -8.95 3.44 12.58
C LEU A 208 -9.25 3.51 14.07
N ILE A 209 -8.98 2.43 14.83
CA ILE A 209 -9.12 2.39 16.28
C ILE A 209 -8.20 3.42 16.93
N LEU A 210 -6.92 3.46 16.51
CA LEU A 210 -5.95 4.44 17.01
C LEU A 210 -6.34 5.88 16.65
N ALA A 211 -6.91 6.12 15.46
CA ALA A 211 -7.38 7.43 15.05
C ALA A 211 -8.65 7.87 15.79
N LEU A 212 -9.57 6.95 16.09
CA LEU A 212 -10.76 7.22 16.88
C LEU A 212 -10.41 7.60 18.32
N ASP A 213 -9.46 6.88 18.94
CA ASP A 213 -8.99 7.19 20.30
C ASP A 213 -8.45 8.62 20.40
N LEU A 214 -7.60 9.02 19.46
CA LEU A 214 -7.10 10.40 19.40
C LEU A 214 -8.24 11.41 19.17
N TYR A 215 -9.20 11.09 18.30
CA TYR A 215 -10.36 11.96 18.06
C TYR A 215 -11.18 12.19 19.34
N LEU A 216 -11.49 11.12 20.08
CA LEU A 216 -12.31 11.20 21.29
C LEU A 216 -11.59 11.94 22.43
N GLN A 217 -10.26 11.83 22.53
CA GLN A 217 -9.46 12.58 23.48
C GLN A 217 -9.42 14.10 23.19
N GLN A 218 -9.67 14.50 21.94
CA GLN A 218 -9.56 15.90 21.49
C GLN A 218 -10.90 16.55 21.09
N LYS A 219 -12.04 16.00 21.52
CA LYS A 219 -13.39 16.46 21.13
C LYS A 219 -13.61 17.98 21.25
N GLN A 220 -13.00 18.62 22.25
CA GLN A 220 -13.23 20.03 22.57
C GLN A 220 -12.27 21.02 21.90
N SER A 221 -11.19 20.56 21.25
CA SER A 221 -10.17 21.43 20.65
C SER A 221 -10.08 21.26 19.14
N PRO A 222 -9.92 22.35 18.35
CA PRO A 222 -9.66 22.23 16.93
C PRO A 222 -8.29 21.59 16.73
N VAL A 223 -8.28 20.33 16.32
CA VAL A 223 -7.06 19.59 16.02
C VAL A 223 -6.34 20.27 14.86
N ALA A 224 -5.16 20.83 15.12
CA ALA A 224 -4.31 21.35 14.05
C ALA A 224 -3.65 20.17 13.31
N LYS A 225 -3.46 20.30 11.99
CA LYS A 225 -2.88 19.23 11.15
C LYS A 225 -1.43 18.90 11.52
N ASP A 226 -0.75 19.84 12.15
CA ASP A 226 0.62 19.84 12.61
C ASP A 226 0.72 19.79 14.14
N SER A 227 -0.37 19.45 14.85
CA SER A 227 -0.32 19.25 16.29
C SER A 227 0.62 18.11 16.66
N LYS A 228 1.21 18.21 17.85
CA LYS A 228 2.10 17.19 18.41
C LYS A 228 1.45 15.79 18.38
N ASP A 229 0.19 15.68 18.77
CA ASP A 229 -0.49 14.38 18.86
C ASP A 229 -0.78 13.76 17.48
N VAL A 230 -1.07 14.60 16.46
CA VAL A 230 -1.25 14.12 15.07
C VAL A 230 0.08 13.62 14.50
N LEU A 231 1.19 14.31 14.80
CA LEU A 231 2.53 13.91 14.38
C LEU A 231 2.99 12.63 15.11
N GLU A 232 2.69 12.51 16.40
CA GLU A 232 2.99 11.30 17.18
C GLU A 232 2.18 10.10 16.68
N LEU A 233 0.88 10.26 16.43
CA LEU A 233 0.06 9.20 15.86
C LEU A 233 0.55 8.82 14.46
N SER A 234 0.86 9.79 13.59
CA SER A 234 1.47 9.55 12.28
C SER A 234 2.74 8.71 12.40
N SER A 235 3.63 9.07 13.32
CA SER A 235 4.89 8.35 13.56
C SER A 235 4.66 6.93 14.07
N PHE A 236 3.68 6.74 14.97
CA PHE A 236 3.30 5.43 15.47
C PHE A 236 2.68 4.54 14.37
N LEU A 237 1.77 5.06 13.55
CA LEU A 237 1.16 4.33 12.44
C LEU A 237 2.19 3.92 11.39
N ASN A 238 3.22 4.74 11.16
CA ASN A 238 4.37 4.35 10.37
C ASN A 238 5.13 3.18 11.03
N ARG A 239 5.49 3.24 12.31
CA ARG A 239 6.11 2.06 12.97
C ARG A 239 5.26 0.78 12.86
N LEU A 240 3.95 0.91 13.04
CA LEU A 240 2.98 -0.17 12.87
C LEU A 240 3.01 -0.75 11.44
N GLY A 241 3.05 0.10 10.42
CA GLY A 241 3.15 -0.35 9.03
C GLY A 241 4.43 -1.15 8.75
N VAL A 242 5.57 -0.77 9.36
CA VAL A 242 6.83 -1.53 9.25
C VAL A 242 6.66 -2.91 9.85
N ALA A 243 6.12 -2.98 11.07
CA ALA A 243 5.87 -4.26 11.75
C ALA A 243 4.95 -5.18 10.94
N LEU A 244 4.00 -4.61 10.18
CA LEU A 244 3.08 -5.35 9.32
C LEU A 244 3.65 -5.72 7.94
N GLY A 245 4.90 -5.36 7.62
CA GLY A 245 5.51 -5.59 6.30
C GLY A 245 4.87 -4.75 5.18
N VAL A 246 4.19 -3.64 5.55
CA VAL A 246 3.56 -2.74 4.60
C VAL A 246 4.62 -1.84 3.99
N VAL A 247 4.68 -1.79 2.65
CA VAL A 247 5.58 -0.88 1.94
C VAL A 247 5.22 0.57 2.27
N GLN A 248 6.16 1.26 2.90
CA GLN A 248 5.99 2.63 3.35
C GLN A 248 6.49 3.62 2.31
N ASN A 249 5.80 4.76 2.26
CA ASN A 249 6.20 5.91 1.46
C ASN A 249 5.87 7.17 2.27
N GLU A 250 6.34 8.34 1.84
CA GLU A 250 6.10 9.61 2.54
C GLU A 250 4.61 9.99 2.68
N ALA A 251 3.73 9.40 1.86
CA ALA A 251 2.30 9.58 1.99
C ALA A 251 1.68 8.62 3.02
N TYR A 252 2.37 7.54 3.41
CA TYR A 252 1.86 6.51 4.31
C TYR A 252 1.58 7.09 5.69
N ARG A 253 0.29 7.09 6.05
CA ARG A 253 -0.23 7.54 7.35
C ARG A 253 0.41 8.83 7.87
N ASN A 254 0.69 9.77 6.97
CA ASN A 254 1.26 11.07 7.32
C ASN A 254 0.26 11.95 8.08
N SER A 255 0.73 13.06 8.63
CA SER A 255 -0.09 13.99 9.42
C SER A 255 -1.36 14.44 8.72
N ASN A 256 -1.31 14.69 7.41
CA ASN A 256 -2.49 15.01 6.61
C ASN A 256 -3.49 13.85 6.59
N GLY A 257 -3.02 12.63 6.37
CA GLY A 257 -3.86 11.44 6.34
C GLY A 257 -4.52 11.18 7.68
N VAL A 258 -3.76 11.34 8.77
CA VAL A 258 -4.26 11.24 10.14
C VAL A 258 -5.33 12.29 10.38
N TYR A 259 -5.01 13.57 10.19
CA TYR A 259 -5.95 14.68 10.35
C TYR A 259 -7.25 14.48 9.57
N MET A 260 -7.17 14.06 8.30
CA MET A 260 -8.35 13.78 7.49
C MET A 260 -9.22 12.66 8.09
N LYS A 261 -8.63 11.65 8.74
CA LYS A 261 -9.39 10.61 9.45
C LYS A 261 -10.08 11.12 10.71
N LEU A 262 -9.39 11.95 11.49
CA LEU A 262 -10.02 12.60 12.64
C LEU A 262 -11.22 13.45 12.19
N MET A 263 -11.07 14.20 11.08
CA MET A 263 -12.16 15.01 10.54
C MET A 263 -13.32 14.18 9.96
N ASN A 264 -13.05 12.96 9.48
CA ASN A 264 -14.11 12.06 9.03
C ASN A 264 -15.00 11.59 10.20
N PHE A 265 -14.42 11.33 11.39
CA PHE A 265 -15.20 10.90 12.56
C PHE A 265 -16.22 11.94 13.03
N ARG A 266 -16.02 13.23 12.73
CA ARG A 266 -17.01 14.30 12.97
C ARG A 266 -18.36 14.04 12.30
N HIS A 267 -18.40 13.27 11.21
CA HIS A 267 -19.65 12.88 10.56
C HIS A 267 -20.47 11.91 11.41
N HIS A 268 -19.82 11.14 12.28
CA HIS A 268 -20.45 10.14 13.14
C HIS A 268 -20.69 10.66 14.57
N ASP A 269 -20.14 11.82 14.92
CA ASP A 269 -20.23 12.42 16.25
C ASP A 269 -21.54 13.21 16.45
N PRO A 270 -22.47 12.72 17.30
CA PRO A 270 -23.71 13.44 17.59
C PRO A 270 -23.44 14.82 18.17
N ASP A 271 -22.44 14.96 19.04
CA ASP A 271 -22.09 16.23 19.72
C ASP A 271 -21.66 17.29 18.70
N TYR A 272 -21.07 16.86 17.58
CA TYR A 272 -20.63 17.75 16.50
C TYR A 272 -21.76 18.13 15.54
N THR A 273 -22.62 17.16 15.21
CA THR A 273 -23.66 17.28 14.17
C THR A 273 -24.96 17.94 14.67
N GLN A 274 -25.23 17.90 15.98
CA GLN A 274 -26.43 18.46 16.61
C GLN A 274 -26.64 19.96 16.34
N GLY A 275 -25.59 20.71 15.95
CA GLY A 275 -25.64 22.13 15.59
C GLY A 275 -25.78 22.42 14.08
N GLY A 276 -26.21 21.46 13.26
CA GLY A 276 -26.30 21.62 11.79
C GLY A 276 -24.96 21.60 11.05
N ARG A 277 -23.87 21.27 11.75
CA ARG A 277 -22.53 21.12 11.17
C ARG A 277 -22.42 19.76 10.51
N VAL A 278 -21.97 19.74 9.26
CA VAL A 278 -21.69 18.50 8.54
C VAL A 278 -20.18 18.26 8.49
N GLY A 279 -19.75 17.06 8.89
CA GLY A 279 -18.38 16.60 8.65
C GLY A 279 -18.09 16.44 7.14
N LEU A 280 -16.85 16.08 6.80
CA LEU A 280 -16.48 15.84 5.40
C LEU A 280 -17.29 14.66 4.82
N GLY A 281 -18.08 14.91 3.77
CA GLY A 281 -19.08 13.97 3.22
C GLY A 281 -18.56 12.72 2.49
N ARG A 282 -17.32 12.27 2.73
CA ARG A 282 -16.75 11.02 2.16
C ARG A 282 -16.00 10.23 3.23
N GLY A 283 -16.73 9.75 4.24
CA GLY A 283 -16.25 8.73 5.17
C GLY A 283 -16.22 7.34 4.53
N ASN A 284 -15.38 6.44 5.05
CA ASN A 284 -15.36 5.02 4.70
C ASN A 284 -16.34 4.25 5.59
N ARG A 285 -17.03 3.21 5.09
CA ARG A 285 -17.96 2.39 5.89
C ARG A 285 -17.32 1.81 7.15
N ASP A 286 -16.02 1.53 7.11
CA ASP A 286 -15.26 0.99 8.24
C ASP A 286 -15.11 2.00 9.40
N GLU A 287 -15.17 3.31 9.13
CA GLU A 287 -15.14 4.36 10.18
C GLU A 287 -16.42 4.30 11.02
N ALA A 288 -17.58 4.09 10.37
CA ALA A 288 -18.85 3.94 11.06
C ALA A 288 -18.89 2.69 11.96
N VAL A 289 -18.29 1.58 11.51
CA VAL A 289 -18.21 0.33 12.30
C VAL A 289 -17.38 0.56 13.56
N VAL A 290 -16.18 1.11 13.43
CA VAL A 290 -15.30 1.38 14.59
C VAL A 290 -15.94 2.40 15.53
N TRP A 291 -16.65 3.41 14.99
CA TRP A 291 -17.42 4.36 15.79
C TRP A 291 -18.52 3.66 16.61
N GLN A 292 -19.40 2.91 15.96
CA GLN A 292 -20.53 2.23 16.62
C GLN A 292 -20.05 1.29 17.73
N GLU A 293 -18.89 0.66 17.55
CA GLU A 293 -18.36 -0.29 18.51
C GLU A 293 -17.71 0.36 19.74
N PHE A 294 -17.01 1.48 19.56
CA PHE A 294 -16.11 2.01 20.59
C PHE A 294 -16.49 3.39 21.12
N ALA A 295 -17.23 4.22 20.37
CA ALA A 295 -17.50 5.60 20.76
C ALA A 295 -18.28 5.71 22.09
N ALA A 296 -19.16 4.73 22.38
CA ALA A 296 -19.91 4.64 23.63
C ALA A 296 -19.14 3.96 24.77
N SER A 297 -17.91 3.50 24.55
CA SER A 297 -17.11 2.76 25.55
C SER A 297 -15.63 3.16 25.54
N PRO A 298 -15.28 4.39 25.98
CA PRO A 298 -13.90 4.88 25.97
C PRO A 298 -12.89 4.01 26.74
N ALA A 299 -13.31 3.41 27.85
CA ALA A 299 -12.47 2.50 28.62
C ALA A 299 -12.05 1.26 27.82
N ARG A 300 -13.01 0.65 27.10
CA ARG A 300 -12.78 -0.49 26.21
C ARG A 300 -11.87 -0.09 25.04
N LEU A 301 -12.14 1.04 24.40
CA LEU A 301 -11.30 1.58 23.32
C LEU A 301 -9.84 1.77 23.78
N ALA A 302 -9.65 2.39 24.94
CA ALA A 302 -8.34 2.65 25.48
C ALA A 302 -7.58 1.36 25.80
N GLY A 303 -8.27 0.32 26.30
CA GLY A 303 -7.69 -1.02 26.48
C GLY A 303 -7.19 -1.64 25.17
N VAL A 304 -8.00 -1.58 24.11
CA VAL A 304 -7.62 -2.07 22.78
C VAL A 304 -6.44 -1.30 22.19
N VAL A 305 -6.42 0.03 22.34
CA VAL A 305 -5.29 0.87 21.90
C VAL A 305 -4.01 0.53 22.64
N ARG A 306 -4.08 0.33 23.96
CA ARG A 306 -2.90 -0.08 24.76
C ARG A 306 -2.39 -1.44 24.32
N ALA A 307 -3.27 -2.40 24.05
CA ALA A 307 -2.88 -3.70 23.50
C ALA A 307 -2.19 -3.58 22.13
N ILE A 308 -2.73 -2.80 21.20
CA ILE A 308 -2.10 -2.55 19.88
C ILE A 308 -0.73 -1.89 20.05
N LYS A 309 -0.62 -0.87 20.92
CA LYS A 309 0.65 -0.18 21.19
C LYS A 309 1.70 -1.10 21.79
N ALA A 310 1.34 -1.93 22.77
CA ALA A 310 2.23 -2.91 23.38
C ALA A 310 2.75 -3.92 22.34
N ALA A 311 1.86 -4.45 21.49
CA ALA A 311 2.19 -5.40 20.44
C ALA A 311 3.28 -4.91 19.48
N VAL A 312 3.21 -3.64 19.08
CA VAL A 312 4.14 -3.04 18.13
C VAL A 312 5.50 -2.74 18.78
N MET A 313 5.54 -2.57 20.10
CA MET A 313 6.76 -2.27 20.86
C MET A 313 7.51 -3.52 21.32
N GLU A 314 6.92 -4.71 21.23
CA GLU A 314 7.55 -5.95 21.69
C GLU A 314 8.52 -6.53 20.63
N PRO A 315 9.82 -6.75 20.95
CA PRO A 315 10.84 -7.17 19.97
C PRO A 315 10.57 -8.51 19.28
N SER A 316 9.79 -9.39 19.89
CA SER A 316 9.46 -10.75 19.42
C SER A 316 8.47 -10.78 18.26
N VAL A 317 7.74 -9.68 18.01
CA VAL A 317 6.75 -9.59 16.91
C VAL A 317 7.41 -9.36 15.55
N SER A 318 8.71 -9.05 15.53
CA SER A 318 9.46 -8.67 14.33
C SER A 318 10.03 -9.85 13.52
N GLN A 319 9.95 -11.09 14.00
CA GLN A 319 10.54 -12.24 13.31
C GLN A 319 9.54 -13.41 13.17
N THR A 320 9.30 -13.81 11.91
CA THR A 320 8.72 -15.08 11.46
C THR A 320 7.26 -15.39 11.82
N ILE A 321 6.30 -14.89 11.01
CA ILE A 321 5.11 -15.68 10.61
C ILE A 321 4.77 -15.27 9.17
N GLU A 322 4.85 -16.23 8.25
CA GLU A 322 4.42 -16.09 6.85
C GLU A 322 2.94 -15.67 6.79
N LEU A 323 2.65 -14.59 6.07
CA LEU A 323 1.30 -14.02 5.90
C LEU A 323 0.43 -14.78 4.89
N ASP A 324 0.97 -15.82 4.23
CA ASP A 324 0.36 -16.52 3.09
C ASP A 324 0.06 -18.00 3.40
N GLU A 325 -0.65 -18.30 4.49
CA GLU A 325 -1.27 -19.63 4.62
C GLU A 325 -2.66 -19.62 3.94
N PRO A 326 -2.87 -20.40 2.86
CA PRO A 326 -4.15 -20.41 2.14
C PRO A 326 -5.31 -20.82 3.05
N GLY A 327 -6.41 -20.05 3.03
CA GLY A 327 -7.65 -20.36 3.77
C GLY A 327 -7.90 -19.53 5.04
N PHE A 328 -7.02 -18.60 5.40
CA PHE A 328 -7.21 -17.73 6.56
C PHE A 328 -7.67 -16.31 6.18
N VAL A 329 -8.73 -15.82 6.82
CA VAL A 329 -9.28 -14.47 6.62
C VAL A 329 -8.90 -13.58 7.80
N GLN A 330 -8.52 -12.32 7.52
CA GLN A 330 -8.30 -11.31 8.55
C GLN A 330 -9.56 -11.17 9.44
N ALA A 331 -9.39 -11.34 10.75
CA ALA A 331 -10.48 -11.29 11.71
C ALA A 331 -11.05 -9.88 11.90
N GLU A 332 -12.27 -9.78 12.42
CA GLU A 332 -12.87 -8.51 12.85
C GLU A 332 -12.06 -7.79 13.91
N GLU A 333 -11.13 -8.43 14.63
CA GLU A 333 -10.30 -7.74 15.64
C GLU A 333 -9.14 -6.92 15.07
N GLY A 334 -8.85 -7.00 13.77
CA GLY A 334 -7.71 -6.31 13.15
C GLY A 334 -6.47 -7.20 13.00
N ALA A 335 -5.51 -6.75 12.20
CA ALA A 335 -4.37 -7.58 11.79
C ALA A 335 -3.37 -7.81 12.94
N ILE A 336 -3.16 -6.79 13.78
CA ILE A 336 -2.22 -6.87 14.91
C ILE A 336 -2.75 -7.76 16.01
N LEU A 337 -4.02 -7.63 16.36
CA LEU A 337 -4.63 -8.48 17.38
C LEU A 337 -4.74 -9.92 16.89
N THR A 338 -5.09 -10.15 15.61
CA THR A 338 -5.03 -11.49 15.00
C THR A 338 -3.62 -12.09 15.09
N ARG A 339 -2.57 -11.27 14.86
CA ARG A 339 -1.18 -11.72 14.96
C ARG A 339 -0.77 -12.07 16.39
N LEU A 340 -1.12 -11.22 17.36
CA LEU A 340 -0.89 -11.52 18.78
C LEU A 340 -1.66 -12.76 19.23
N HIS A 341 -2.87 -12.96 18.71
CA HIS A 341 -3.70 -14.13 19.03
C HIS A 341 -2.97 -15.41 18.64
N ARG A 342 -2.42 -15.46 17.42
CA ARG A 342 -1.61 -16.57 16.93
C ARG A 342 -0.31 -16.78 17.70
N ILE A 343 0.39 -15.70 18.07
CA ILE A 343 1.61 -15.81 18.88
C ILE A 343 1.27 -16.45 20.23
N ARG A 344 0.15 -16.07 20.86
CA ARG A 344 -0.30 -16.71 22.10
C ARG A 344 -0.71 -18.16 21.90
N GLU A 345 -1.42 -18.50 20.82
CA GLU A 345 -1.76 -19.89 20.46
C GLU A 345 -0.52 -20.76 20.24
N ARG A 346 0.58 -20.16 19.78
CA ARG A 346 1.88 -20.81 19.57
C ARG A 346 2.82 -20.73 20.78
N SER A 347 2.37 -20.14 21.89
CA SER A 347 3.19 -20.08 23.11
C SER A 347 3.39 -21.46 23.68
N ARG A 348 4.64 -21.95 23.66
CA ARG A 348 5.03 -23.28 24.14
C ARG A 348 4.48 -23.56 25.54
N LYS A 349 4.56 -22.58 26.44
CA LYS A 349 4.06 -22.69 27.82
C LYS A 349 2.54 -22.90 27.88
N LEU A 350 1.77 -22.16 27.07
CA LEU A 350 0.31 -22.30 27.02
C LEU A 350 -0.10 -23.61 26.36
N ILE A 351 0.59 -24.01 25.30
CA ILE A 351 0.33 -25.28 24.59
C ILE A 351 0.58 -26.47 25.52
N GLU A 352 1.76 -26.52 26.16
CA GLU A 352 2.12 -27.61 27.07
C GLU A 352 1.16 -27.63 28.27
N GLY A 353 0.85 -26.46 28.84
CA GLY A 353 -0.11 -26.33 29.94
C GLY A 353 -1.51 -26.82 29.59
N LYS A 354 -2.06 -26.40 28.45
CA LYS A 354 -3.40 -26.82 28.01
C LYS A 354 -3.44 -28.29 27.61
N LYS A 355 -2.46 -28.78 26.85
CA LYS A 355 -2.39 -30.22 26.47
C LYS A 355 -2.31 -31.11 27.71
N LYS A 356 -1.54 -30.71 28.72
CA LYS A 356 -1.47 -31.43 30.00
C LYS A 356 -2.82 -31.43 30.71
N ALA A 357 -3.38 -30.25 30.97
CA ALA A 357 -4.67 -30.14 31.68
C ALA A 357 -5.81 -30.88 30.96
N PHE A 358 -5.86 -30.80 29.63
CA PHE A 358 -6.86 -31.51 28.83
C PHE A 358 -6.69 -33.03 28.92
N ARG A 359 -5.45 -33.52 28.85
CA ARG A 359 -5.15 -34.95 29.02
C ARG A 359 -5.48 -35.42 30.44
N ASP A 360 -5.18 -34.63 31.45
CA ASP A 360 -5.47 -34.96 32.85
C ASP A 360 -7.00 -35.06 33.08
N ALA A 361 -7.79 -34.20 32.44
CA ALA A 361 -9.24 -34.19 32.55
C ALA A 361 -9.95 -35.28 31.70
N HIS A 362 -9.41 -35.62 30.53
CA HIS A 362 -10.11 -36.46 29.55
C HIS A 362 -9.38 -37.78 29.19
N GLY A 363 -8.19 -38.02 29.74
CA GLY A 363 -7.34 -39.19 29.49
C GLY A 363 -6.62 -39.19 28.13
N LYS A 364 -7.11 -38.43 27.15
CA LYS A 364 -6.56 -38.38 25.79
C LYS A 364 -6.71 -37.00 25.15
N LEU A 365 -6.07 -36.79 23.99
CA LEU A 365 -6.15 -35.55 23.23
C LEU A 365 -7.01 -35.73 21.98
N PHE A 366 -8.10 -34.98 21.88
CA PHE A 366 -9.00 -35.01 20.72
C PHE A 366 -9.53 -33.61 20.40
N CYS A 367 -9.97 -33.42 19.17
CA CYS A 367 -10.57 -32.16 18.73
C CYS A 367 -11.92 -31.93 19.42
N GLU A 368 -12.09 -30.81 20.12
CA GLU A 368 -13.32 -30.44 20.82
C GLU A 368 -14.50 -30.14 19.86
N ALA A 369 -14.20 -29.85 18.58
CA ALA A 369 -15.23 -29.64 17.56
C ALA A 369 -15.69 -30.95 16.89
N CYS A 370 -14.77 -31.73 16.31
CA CYS A 370 -15.11 -32.91 15.50
C CYS A 370 -14.84 -34.26 16.19
N GLY A 371 -14.24 -34.28 17.38
CA GLY A 371 -13.89 -35.51 18.11
C GLY A 371 -12.67 -36.27 17.58
N PHE A 372 -11.99 -35.77 16.54
CA PHE A 372 -10.86 -36.48 15.93
C PHE A 372 -9.67 -36.61 16.89
N ASP A 373 -9.18 -37.84 17.04
CA ASP A 373 -8.01 -38.18 17.85
C ASP A 373 -6.87 -38.66 16.93
N PHE A 374 -5.78 -37.88 16.90
CA PHE A 374 -4.61 -38.20 16.06
C PHE A 374 -3.84 -39.42 16.57
N CYS A 375 -3.80 -39.63 17.88
CA CYS A 375 -3.06 -40.74 18.47
C CYS A 375 -3.78 -42.06 18.18
N ASP A 376 -5.11 -42.06 18.27
CA ASP A 376 -5.95 -43.22 17.94
C ASP A 376 -5.86 -43.55 16.45
N LYS A 377 -5.91 -42.54 15.57
CA LYS A 377 -5.92 -42.76 14.12
C LYS A 377 -4.55 -43.08 13.51
N TYR A 378 -3.49 -42.43 13.98
CA TYR A 378 -2.15 -42.48 13.36
C TYR A 378 -1.03 -42.90 14.32
N GLY A 379 -1.36 -43.24 15.57
CA GLY A 379 -0.39 -43.63 16.59
C GLY A 379 0.27 -42.46 17.33
N ALA A 380 1.08 -42.80 18.33
CA ALA A 380 1.68 -41.83 19.27
C ALA A 380 2.50 -40.73 18.58
N THR A 381 3.12 -41.03 17.44
CA THR A 381 3.89 -40.06 16.65
C THR A 381 3.04 -38.86 16.22
N ALA A 382 1.73 -39.00 16.00
CA ALA A 382 0.85 -37.92 15.56
C ALA A 382 0.23 -37.11 16.71
N SER A 383 0.48 -37.47 17.98
CA SER A 383 -0.13 -36.83 19.16
C SER A 383 0.19 -35.33 19.30
N HIS A 384 1.24 -34.85 18.64
CA HIS A 384 1.66 -33.46 18.67
C HIS A 384 0.88 -32.55 17.69
N ILE A 385 0.21 -33.12 16.69
CA ILE A 385 -0.46 -32.40 15.59
C ILE A 385 -1.68 -31.58 16.08
N ILE A 386 -2.30 -31.99 17.19
CA ILE A 386 -3.44 -31.25 17.74
C ILE A 386 -3.01 -29.84 18.21
N GLU A 387 -3.81 -28.86 17.84
CA GLU A 387 -3.52 -27.43 18.00
C GLU A 387 -4.32 -26.83 19.14
N VAL A 388 -3.79 -25.77 19.74
CA VAL A 388 -4.47 -25.00 20.79
C VAL A 388 -4.99 -23.71 20.17
N HIS A 389 -6.28 -23.47 20.32
CA HIS A 389 -6.99 -22.31 19.83
C HIS A 389 -7.47 -21.43 20.99
N HIS A 390 -7.36 -20.11 20.89
CA HIS A 390 -7.93 -19.19 21.87
C HIS A 390 -9.38 -18.84 21.51
N THR A 391 -10.34 -19.26 22.33
CA THR A 391 -11.79 -19.11 22.07
C THR A 391 -12.29 -17.67 22.18
N LYS A 392 -11.51 -16.77 22.81
CA LYS A 392 -11.84 -15.35 22.97
C LYS A 392 -10.92 -14.47 22.12
N PRO A 393 -11.47 -13.60 21.26
CA PRO A 393 -10.69 -12.59 20.56
C PRO A 393 -9.92 -11.68 21.55
N LEU A 394 -8.71 -11.26 21.20
CA LEU A 394 -7.84 -10.53 22.13
C LEU A 394 -8.39 -9.14 22.52
N HIS A 395 -9.16 -8.50 21.64
CA HIS A 395 -9.80 -7.21 21.94
C HIS A 395 -10.87 -7.30 23.05
N THR A 396 -11.29 -8.52 23.41
CA THR A 396 -12.23 -8.77 24.52
C THR A 396 -11.53 -9.11 25.83
N LEU A 397 -10.19 -9.27 25.81
CA LEU A 397 -9.39 -9.56 26.99
C LEU A 397 -8.94 -8.25 27.63
N GLU A 398 -9.32 -8.01 28.88
CA GLU A 398 -8.79 -6.89 29.66
C GLU A 398 -7.26 -7.02 29.84
N GLU A 399 -6.57 -5.89 29.96
CA GLU A 399 -5.10 -5.69 29.88
C GLU A 399 -4.20 -6.61 30.71
N ARG A 400 -4.77 -7.39 31.63
CA ARG A 400 -4.05 -8.31 32.52
C ARG A 400 -4.75 -9.64 32.69
N ALA A 401 -5.70 -9.97 31.82
CA ALA A 401 -6.28 -11.31 31.82
C ALA A 401 -5.16 -12.30 31.44
N VAL A 402 -4.56 -12.91 32.45
CA VAL A 402 -3.79 -14.14 32.30
C VAL A 402 -4.68 -15.08 31.50
N THR A 403 -4.26 -15.48 30.31
CA THR A 403 -4.98 -16.47 29.51
C THR A 403 -5.27 -17.66 30.43
N LYS A 404 -6.54 -17.88 30.74
CA LYS A 404 -6.93 -19.06 31.52
C LYS A 404 -6.91 -20.25 30.56
N LEU A 405 -6.61 -21.44 31.08
CA LEU A 405 -6.70 -22.66 30.27
C LEU A 405 -8.13 -22.88 29.74
N ASP A 406 -9.14 -22.33 30.40
CA ASP A 406 -10.54 -22.37 29.98
C ASP A 406 -10.84 -21.46 28.78
N ASP A 407 -10.00 -20.46 28.50
CA ASP A 407 -10.11 -19.63 27.31
C ASP A 407 -9.53 -20.33 26.06
N LEU A 408 -9.00 -21.55 26.23
CA LEU A 408 -8.35 -22.33 25.18
C LEU A 408 -9.18 -23.57 24.81
N ALA A 409 -9.17 -23.93 23.53
CA ALA A 409 -9.75 -25.16 23.00
C ALA A 409 -8.70 -26.00 22.25
N MET A 410 -8.82 -27.32 22.31
CA MET A 410 -8.05 -28.28 21.54
C MET A 410 -8.75 -28.54 20.21
N LEU A 411 -8.12 -28.18 19.08
CA LEU A 411 -8.69 -28.35 17.75
C LEU A 411 -7.74 -29.13 16.83
N CYS A 412 -8.29 -29.90 15.89
CA CYS A 412 -7.50 -30.42 14.77
C CYS A 412 -7.21 -29.29 13.76
N PRO A 413 -6.15 -29.40 12.95
CA PRO A 413 -5.78 -28.36 11.98
C PRO A 413 -6.93 -27.95 11.04
N ASN A 414 -7.79 -28.91 10.66
CA ASN A 414 -8.95 -28.62 9.81
C ASN A 414 -10.01 -27.78 10.54
N CYS A 415 -10.41 -28.16 11.75
CA CYS A 415 -11.41 -27.39 12.53
C CYS A 415 -10.86 -26.03 12.93
N HIS A 416 -9.57 -25.95 13.26
CA HIS A 416 -8.90 -24.70 13.59
C HIS A 416 -8.92 -23.73 12.39
N ARG A 417 -8.62 -24.22 11.17
CA ARG A 417 -8.79 -23.45 9.94
C ARG A 417 -10.24 -23.00 9.71
N VAL A 418 -11.22 -23.88 9.96
CA VAL A 418 -12.65 -23.54 9.83
C VAL A 418 -13.07 -22.43 10.79
N VAL A 419 -12.62 -22.45 12.05
CA VAL A 419 -12.86 -21.37 13.02
C VAL A 419 -12.42 -20.01 12.46
N HIS A 420 -11.26 -19.97 11.81
CA HIS A 420 -10.69 -18.75 11.24
C HIS A 420 -11.07 -18.48 9.77
N SER A 421 -11.98 -19.26 9.19
CA SER A 421 -12.35 -19.17 7.76
C SER A 421 -13.23 -17.96 7.42
N LYS A 422 -13.82 -17.31 8.43
CA LYS A 422 -14.71 -16.15 8.28
C LYS A 422 -14.17 -14.93 9.03
N LYS A 423 -14.59 -13.74 8.57
CA LYS A 423 -14.21 -12.46 9.18
C LYS A 423 -14.62 -12.39 10.66
N GLN A 424 -15.84 -12.82 10.96
CA GLN A 424 -16.29 -13.14 12.31
C GLN A 424 -15.96 -14.60 12.57
N TRP A 425 -15.05 -14.88 13.51
CA TRP A 425 -14.65 -16.25 13.81
C TRP A 425 -15.83 -17.06 14.32
N LEU A 426 -15.87 -18.31 13.89
CA LEU A 426 -16.86 -19.25 14.38
C LEU A 426 -16.45 -19.73 15.77
N THR A 427 -17.40 -19.85 16.68
CA THR A 427 -17.15 -20.54 17.95
C THR A 427 -16.97 -22.04 17.72
N VAL A 428 -16.30 -22.72 18.64
CA VAL A 428 -16.16 -24.19 18.60
C VAL A 428 -17.52 -24.88 18.49
N SER A 429 -18.54 -24.35 19.18
CA SER A 429 -19.92 -24.83 19.06
C SER A 429 -20.48 -24.66 17.66
N GLN A 430 -20.31 -23.49 17.03
CA GLN A 430 -20.77 -23.26 15.67
C GLN A 430 -20.10 -24.20 14.65
N VAL A 431 -18.80 -24.49 14.82
CA VAL A 431 -18.11 -25.47 13.98
C VAL A 431 -18.66 -26.87 14.19
N LYS A 432 -18.93 -27.25 15.44
CA LYS A 432 -19.58 -28.52 15.77
C LYS A 432 -20.96 -28.65 15.12
N ASP A 433 -21.76 -27.59 15.15
CA ASP A 433 -23.09 -27.56 14.55
C ASP A 433 -23.02 -27.70 13.02
N LEU A 434 -22.03 -27.08 12.36
CA LEU A 434 -21.80 -27.22 10.92
C LEU A 434 -21.45 -28.66 10.53
N ILE A 435 -20.66 -29.36 11.35
CA ILE A 435 -20.30 -30.76 11.12
C ILE A 435 -21.55 -31.64 11.24
N VAL A 436 -22.34 -31.46 12.31
CA VAL A 436 -23.56 -32.26 12.53
C VAL A 436 -24.60 -32.01 11.44
N SER A 437 -24.73 -30.77 10.97
CA SER A 437 -25.71 -30.40 9.94
C SER A 437 -25.38 -30.99 8.56
N ASN A 438 -24.10 -31.16 8.23
CA ASN A 438 -23.65 -31.70 6.95
C ASN A 438 -23.54 -33.23 6.91
N VAL A 439 -23.63 -33.92 8.05
CA VAL A 439 -23.66 -35.39 8.14
C VAL A 439 -25.07 -35.96 7.91
N LYS A 440 -26.10 -35.10 7.82
CA LYS A 440 -27.51 -35.49 7.62
C LYS A 440 -28.01 -35.46 6.17
N ASN A 441 -27.13 -35.40 5.17
CA ASN A 441 -27.50 -35.53 3.75
C ASN A 441 -26.87 -36.77 3.12
#